data_AF-A0A0N4XIU5-F1
#
_entry.id   AF-A0A0N4XIU5-F1
#
_cell.length_a   1.000
_cell.length_b   1.000
_cell.length_c   1.000
_cell.angle_alpha   90.00
_cell.angle_beta   90.00
_cell.angle_gamma   90.00
#
_symmetry.space_group_name_H-M   'P 1'
#
loop_
_entity.id
_entity.type
_entity.pdbx_description
1 polymer ?
#
loop_
_entity_poly.entity_id
_entity_poly.type
_entity_poly.pdbx_seq_one_letter_code
_entity_poly.pdbx_strand_id
1 'polypeptide(L)'
;MTCTIPGHSGRLSLKIEDSHRAEFVSRLQRLLKKSEERREKFQGKAEKYESIVARDRQEGKVKPHIIEKNEKKASQARGAAKGAEEEMMRLQVLLKEISA
;
A
#
# COMPACT_ATOMS: atom_id res chain seq x y z
N MET A 1 10.35 17.67 -2.07
CA MET A 1 9.44 17.77 -3.24
C MET A 1 9.91 18.89 -4.15
N THR A 2 9.99 18.67 -5.46
CA THR A 2 10.46 19.67 -6.42
C THR A 2 9.34 20.15 -7.33
N CYS A 3 9.08 21.47 -7.37
CA CYS A 3 8.16 22.09 -8.32
C CYS A 3 8.95 22.79 -9.43
N THR A 4 8.57 22.58 -10.69
CA THR A 4 9.16 23.30 -11.83
C THR A 4 8.59 24.70 -11.92
N ILE A 5 9.44 25.71 -12.05
CA ILE A 5 9.00 27.10 -12.21
C ILE A 5 8.64 27.32 -13.70
N PRO A 6 7.41 27.71 -14.03
CA PRO A 6 7.05 28.01 -15.43
C PRO A 6 7.99 29.06 -16.04
N GLY A 7 8.50 28.79 -17.24
CA GLY A 7 9.40 29.71 -17.95
C GLY A 7 10.87 29.72 -17.49
N HIS A 8 11.23 28.89 -16.50
CA HIS A 8 12.61 28.78 -16.01
C HIS A 8 13.07 27.31 -15.96
N SER A 9 14.37 27.09 -16.10
CA SER A 9 15.00 25.76 -15.93
C SER A 9 15.19 25.34 -14.46
N GLY A 10 14.65 26.11 -13.52
CA GLY A 10 14.82 25.91 -12.07
C GLY A 10 13.75 24.98 -11.45
N ARG A 11 14.14 24.31 -10.36
CA ARG A 11 13.26 23.54 -9.48
C ARG A 11 13.26 24.13 -8.07
N LEU A 12 12.08 24.47 -7.56
CA LEU A 12 11.90 24.85 -6.15
C LEU A 12 11.90 23.59 -5.29
N SER A 13 12.69 23.57 -4.23
CA SER A 13 12.66 22.52 -3.22
C SER A 13 12.39 23.10 -1.84
N LEU A 14 11.69 22.34 -1.01
CA LEU A 14 11.44 22.68 0.39
C LEU A 14 12.39 21.85 1.26
N LYS A 15 13.12 22.52 2.15
CA LYS A 15 13.93 21.89 3.19
C LYS A 15 13.11 21.82 4.47
N ILE A 16 13.14 20.67 5.14
CA ILE A 16 12.59 20.52 6.49
C ILE A 16 13.56 21.18 7.46
N GLU A 17 13.06 22.07 8.32
CA GLU A 17 13.87 22.68 9.37
C GLU A 17 14.34 21.62 10.37
N ASP A 18 15.61 21.70 10.81
CA ASP A 18 16.23 20.64 11.62
C ASP A 18 15.50 20.42 12.96
N SER A 19 14.92 21.48 13.52
CA SER A 19 14.06 21.46 14.72
C SER A 19 12.85 20.52 14.59
N HIS A 20 12.32 20.39 13.37
CA HIS A 20 11.12 19.58 13.06
C HIS A 20 11.45 18.22 12.43
N ARG A 21 12.72 17.95 12.10
CA ARG A 21 13.14 16.71 11.41
C ARG A 21 12.76 15.46 12.21
N ALA A 22 12.97 15.46 13.52
CA ALA A 22 12.66 14.31 14.37
C ALA A 22 11.16 14.00 14.41
N GLU A 23 10.31 15.02 14.53
CA GLU A 23 8.85 14.87 14.51
C GLU A 23 8.38 14.34 13.14
N PHE A 24 8.94 14.87 12.06
CA PHE A 24 8.62 14.45 10.70
C PHE A 24 8.95 12.97 10.47
N VAL A 25 10.14 12.53 10.88
CA VAL A 25 10.56 11.11 10.80
C VAL A 25 9.63 10.22 11.62
N SER A 26 9.29 10.61 12.86
CA SER A 26 8.35 9.85 13.70
C SER A 26 6.98 9.69 13.05
N ARG A 27 6.48 10.76 12.40
CA ARG A 27 5.21 10.71 11.66
C ARG A 27 5.29 9.77 10.45
N LEU A 28 6.39 9.79 9.69
CA LEU A 28 6.59 8.87 8.58
C LEU A 28 6.67 7.41 9.03
N GLN A 29 7.36 7.12 10.12
CA GLN A 29 7.42 5.77 10.71
C GLN A 29 6.02 5.28 11.13
N ARG A 30 5.20 6.16 11.72
CA ARG A 30 3.80 5.82 12.07
C ARG A 30 2.96 5.53 10.82
N LEU A 31 3.15 6.28 9.74
CA LEU A 31 2.47 6.02 8.47
C LEU A 31 2.92 4.69 7.86
N LEU A 32 4.21 4.38 7.91
CA LEU A 32 4.77 3.12 7.42
C LEU A 32 4.12 1.93 8.14
N LYS A 33 4.10 1.98 9.48
CA LYS A 33 3.45 0.95 10.30
C LYS A 33 1.96 0.75 9.96
N LYS A 34 1.22 1.85 9.77
CA LYS A 34 -0.19 1.77 9.36
C LYS A 34 -0.35 1.14 7.98
N SER A 35 0.57 1.40 7.06
CA SER A 35 0.52 0.78 5.73
C SER A 35 0.86 -0.71 5.79
N GLU A 36 1.80 -1.12 6.65
CA GLU A 36 2.13 -2.52 6.94
C GLU A 36 0.92 -3.29 7.46
N GLU A 37 0.28 -2.79 8.52
CA GLU A 37 -0.91 -3.39 9.12
C GLU A 37 -2.05 -3.52 8.09
N ARG A 38 -2.21 -2.51 7.23
CA ARG A 38 -3.22 -2.49 6.17
C ARG A 38 -2.89 -3.53 5.09
N ARG A 39 -1.63 -3.65 4.68
CA ARG A 39 -1.16 -4.65 3.71
C ARG A 39 -1.47 -6.06 4.22
N GLU A 40 -1.08 -6.37 5.45
CA GLU A 40 -1.32 -7.68 6.06
C GLU A 40 -2.81 -8.02 6.15
N LYS A 41 -3.63 -7.05 6.58
CA LYS A 41 -5.09 -7.23 6.67
C LYS A 41 -5.72 -7.58 5.32
N PHE A 42 -5.32 -6.88 4.26
CA PHE A 42 -5.86 -7.14 2.92
C PHE A 42 -5.28 -8.41 2.30
N GLN A 43 -4.01 -8.72 2.58
CA GLN A 43 -3.39 -9.97 2.16
C GLN A 43 -4.10 -11.18 2.78
N GLY A 44 -4.32 -11.20 4.09
CA GLY A 44 -5.06 -12.28 4.75
C GLY A 44 -6.51 -12.38 4.25
N LYS A 45 -7.15 -11.26 3.91
CA LYS A 45 -8.48 -11.27 3.28
C LYS A 45 -8.46 -11.88 1.87
N ALA A 46 -7.44 -11.59 1.07
CA ALA A 46 -7.27 -12.18 -0.25
C ALA A 46 -7.08 -13.70 -0.15
N GLU A 47 -6.13 -14.15 0.66
CA GLU A 47 -5.82 -15.58 0.90
C GLU A 47 -7.06 -16.35 1.39
N LYS A 48 -7.87 -15.74 2.27
CA LYS A 48 -9.14 -16.32 2.71
C LYS A 48 -10.12 -16.53 1.54
N TYR A 49 -10.31 -15.56 0.65
CA TYR A 49 -11.23 -15.74 -0.47
C TYR A 49 -10.67 -16.68 -1.54
N GLU A 50 -9.36 -16.66 -1.77
CA GLU A 50 -8.67 -17.58 -2.69
C GLU A 50 -8.82 -19.04 -2.23
N SER A 51 -8.66 -19.32 -0.94
CA SER A 51 -8.86 -20.66 -0.39
C SER A 51 -10.32 -21.12 -0.48
N ILE A 52 -11.30 -20.23 -0.25
CA ILE A 52 -12.72 -20.52 -0.48
C ILE A 52 -12.97 -20.88 -1.95
N VAL A 53 -12.46 -20.08 -2.89
CA VAL A 53 -12.62 -20.33 -4.33
C VAL A 53 -11.99 -21.66 -4.74
N ALA A 54 -10.78 -21.94 -4.27
CA ALA A 54 -10.08 -23.19 -4.58
C ALA A 54 -10.87 -24.42 -4.10
N ARG A 55 -11.34 -24.39 -2.84
CA ARG A 55 -12.17 -25.45 -2.27
C ARG A 55 -13.49 -25.60 -3.03
N ASP A 56 -14.20 -24.50 -3.26
CA ASP A 56 -15.53 -24.52 -3.90
C ASP A 56 -15.44 -25.03 -5.35
N ARG A 57 -14.34 -24.74 -6.06
CA ARG A 57 -14.04 -25.32 -7.38
C ARG A 57 -13.77 -26.81 -7.33
N GLN A 58 -13.03 -27.28 -6.32
CA GLN A 58 -12.70 -28.68 -6.14
C GLN A 58 -13.94 -29.52 -5.80
N GLU A 59 -14.82 -29.01 -4.94
CA GLU A 59 -16.04 -29.73 -4.53
C GLU A 59 -17.11 -29.76 -5.62
N GLY A 60 -17.16 -28.76 -6.50
CA GLY A 60 -18.12 -28.69 -7.62
C GLY A 60 -19.60 -28.50 -7.21
N LYS A 61 -19.87 -28.32 -5.91
CA LYS A 61 -21.24 -28.18 -5.36
C LYS A 61 -21.76 -26.75 -5.36
N VAL A 62 -20.87 -25.76 -5.47
CA VAL A 62 -21.19 -24.34 -5.37
C VAL A 62 -21.51 -23.79 -6.75
N LYS A 63 -22.58 -22.98 -6.84
CA LYS A 63 -23.01 -22.37 -8.11
C LYS A 63 -21.89 -21.47 -8.67
N PRO A 64 -21.61 -21.51 -9.99
CA PRO A 64 -20.51 -20.76 -10.60
C PRO A 64 -20.49 -19.26 -10.28
N HIS A 65 -21.67 -18.61 -10.26
CA HIS A 65 -21.77 -17.17 -9.97
C HIS A 65 -21.38 -16.80 -8.53
N ILE A 66 -21.41 -17.73 -7.58
CA ILE A 66 -20.94 -17.51 -6.19
C ILE A 66 -19.42 -17.58 -6.15
N ILE A 67 -18.83 -18.53 -6.89
CA ILE A 67 -17.37 -18.64 -7.05
C ILE A 67 -16.84 -17.35 -7.68
N GLU A 68 -17.45 -16.86 -8.77
CA GLU A 68 -17.06 -15.61 -9.43
C GLU A 68 -17.13 -14.39 -8.48
N LYS A 69 -18.15 -14.32 -7.61
CA LYS A 69 -18.24 -13.27 -6.58
C LYS A 69 -17.08 -13.33 -5.60
N ASN A 70 -16.68 -14.51 -5.15
CA ASN A 70 -15.56 -14.67 -4.23
C ASN A 70 -14.22 -14.38 -4.91
N GLU A 71 -14.06 -14.72 -6.19
CA GLU A 71 -12.90 -14.32 -6.99
C GLU A 71 -12.75 -12.81 -7.11
N LYS A 72 -13.86 -12.10 -7.37
CA LYS A 72 -13.85 -10.63 -7.39
C LYS A 72 -13.43 -10.05 -6.05
N LYS A 73 -13.89 -10.64 -4.93
CA LYS A 73 -13.49 -10.21 -3.57
C LYS A 73 -12.00 -10.48 -3.30
N ALA A 74 -11.47 -11.63 -3.73
CA ALA A 74 -10.05 -11.94 -3.65
C ALA A 74 -9.21 -10.93 -4.44
N SER A 75 -9.58 -10.69 -5.69
CA SER A 75 -8.89 -9.74 -6.58
C SER A 75 -8.90 -8.31 -6.03
N GLN A 76 -10.03 -7.83 -5.51
CA GLN A 76 -10.11 -6.51 -4.85
C GLN A 76 -9.21 -6.43 -3.61
N ALA A 77 -9.18 -7.48 -2.79
CA ALA A 77 -8.31 -7.54 -1.63
C ALA A 77 -6.82 -7.56 -2.03
N ARG A 78 -6.44 -8.31 -3.08
CA ARG A 78 -5.09 -8.27 -3.66
C ARG A 78 -4.71 -6.87 -4.14
N GLY A 79 -5.60 -6.19 -4.85
CA GLY A 79 -5.38 -4.83 -5.30
C GLY A 79 -5.14 -3.87 -4.14
N ALA A 80 -5.92 -3.97 -3.07
CA ALA A 80 -5.74 -3.16 -1.86
C ALA A 80 -4.42 -3.48 -1.13
N ALA A 81 -4.01 -4.75 -1.07
CA ALA A 81 -2.72 -5.15 -0.49
C ALA A 81 -1.54 -4.59 -1.31
N LYS A 82 -1.61 -4.69 -2.64
CA LYS A 82 -0.59 -4.14 -3.55
C LYS A 82 -0.47 -2.61 -3.41
N GLY A 83 -1.60 -1.90 -3.37
CA GLY A 83 -1.57 -0.45 -3.15
C GLY A 83 -0.93 -0.06 -1.81
N ALA A 84 -1.15 -0.86 -0.76
CA ALA A 84 -0.50 -0.64 0.53
C ALA A 84 1.01 -0.95 0.51
N GLU A 85 1.43 -1.96 -0.24
CA GLU A 85 2.84 -2.29 -0.46
C GLU A 85 3.57 -1.18 -1.23
N GLU A 86 2.97 -0.64 -2.29
CA GLU A 86 3.53 0.49 -3.04
C GLU A 86 3.68 1.74 -2.15
N GLU A 87 2.71 2.02 -1.27
CA GLU A 87 2.81 3.10 -0.29
C GLU A 87 3.95 2.86 0.72
N MET A 88 4.10 1.62 1.23
CA MET A 88 5.20 1.26 2.12
C MET A 88 6.56 1.52 1.46
N MET A 89 6.74 1.08 0.21
CA MET A 89 7.99 1.28 -0.53
C MET A 89 8.33 2.77 -0.67
N ARG A 90 7.34 3.61 -0.99
CA ARG A 90 7.54 5.07 -1.08
C ARG A 90 7.93 5.68 0.26
N LEU A 91 7.29 5.25 1.35
CA LEU A 91 7.59 5.73 2.70
C LEU A 91 9.00 5.30 3.16
N GLN A 92 9.43 4.08 2.81
CA GLN A 92 10.77 3.60 3.11
C GLN A 92 11.84 4.40 2.36
N VAL A 93 11.63 4.68 1.07
CA VAL A 93 12.53 5.54 0.28
C VAL A 93 12.62 6.93 0.93
N LEU A 94 11.48 7.54 1.25
CA LEU A 94 11.44 8.86 1.88
C LEU A 94 12.14 8.89 3.25
N LEU A 95 11.93 7.85 4.08
CA LEU A 95 12.62 7.73 5.36
C LEU A 95 14.13 7.60 5.20
N LYS A 96 14.60 6.84 4.20
CA LYS A 96 16.02 6.70 3.89
C LYS A 96 16.64 8.02 3.43
N GLU A 97 15.96 8.74 2.54
CA GLU A 97 16.39 10.06 2.05
C GLU A 97 16.46 11.11 3.16
N ILE A 98 15.52 11.08 4.10
CA ILE A 98 15.44 12.08 5.18
C ILE A 98 16.35 11.72 6.35
N SER A 99 16.70 10.45 6.55
CA SER A 99 17.58 10.02 7.66
C SER A 99 19.06 10.02 7.30
N ALA A 100 19.40 10.07 6.01
CA ALA A 100 20.76 10.34 5.52
C ALA A 100 21.20 11.77 5.89
#